data_AF-A0A4R1JR43-F1
#
_entry.id   AF-A0A4R1JR43-F1
#
_cell.length_a   1.000
_cell.length_b   1.000
_cell.length_c   1.000
_cell.angle_alpha   90.00
_cell.angle_beta   90.00
_cell.angle_gamma   90.00
#
_symmetry.space_group_name_H-M   'P 1'
#
loop_
_entity.id
_entity.type
_entity.pdbx_description
1 polymer ?
#
loop_
_entity_poly.entity_id
_entity_poly.type
_entity_poly.pdbx_seq_one_letter_code
_entity_poly.pdbx_strand_id
1 'polypeptide(L)'
;MRNVISLFLSLLLLSCNQKNEKILKPSTENKKSDSLDKIDIDKTLFCVYNLSKTTTAIVVNLNETPNGTEFDKIFNQVSAKDSLDNILYQDTTKVQNFEYYDTLGSFKLIKSKTLEREIKKIVDKSYYVYGTKGFSKVTINNVVCGLDECRTNIIAFPIENFDTAKNGKPIFCSKQLLKINYQNNYFDIEKKVRAFDEKESKNYDYKDDIKTKVFANVGDAYFAYNDDFMWGRDPENSKCKFPGRTIYIVKKDQPIKKFWVNGLDLFGIPCD
;
A
#
# COMPACT_ATOMS: atom_id res chain seq x y z
N MET A 1 -63.26 -16.53 -45.07
CA MET A 1 -63.36 -15.80 -43.78
C MET A 1 -61.94 -15.75 -43.22
N ARG A 2 -61.08 -14.78 -43.59
CA ARG A 2 -60.99 -13.36 -43.18
C ARG A 2 -60.88 -13.17 -41.66
N ASN A 3 -59.78 -12.52 -41.25
CA ASN A 3 -59.34 -12.08 -39.90
C ASN A 3 -58.63 -13.21 -39.14
N VAL A 4 -57.33 -13.14 -38.79
CA VAL A 4 -56.67 -12.17 -37.91
C VAL A 4 -55.17 -12.14 -38.21
N ILE A 5 -54.67 -11.13 -38.94
CA ILE A 5 -53.24 -10.76 -38.95
C ILE A 5 -53.15 -9.24 -39.17
N SER A 6 -53.18 -8.48 -38.08
CA SER A 6 -52.71 -7.08 -38.04
C SER A 6 -52.73 -6.60 -36.60
N LEU A 7 -51.74 -7.03 -35.82
CA LEU A 7 -51.40 -6.35 -34.57
C LEU A 7 -49.96 -6.63 -34.13
N PHE A 8 -48.98 -6.49 -35.03
CA PHE A 8 -47.56 -6.56 -34.63
C PHE A 8 -46.64 -5.74 -35.55
N LEU A 9 -47.07 -4.54 -35.96
CA LEU A 9 -46.24 -3.66 -36.80
C LEU A 9 -46.32 -2.17 -36.41
N SER A 10 -46.52 -1.86 -35.12
CA SER A 10 -46.49 -0.48 -34.61
C SER A 10 -45.50 -0.23 -33.47
N LEU A 11 -44.64 -1.20 -33.11
CA LEU A 11 -43.66 -1.07 -32.01
C LEU A 11 -42.21 -0.82 -32.46
N LEU A 12 -41.95 -0.60 -33.75
CA LEU A 12 -40.60 -0.34 -34.28
C LEU A 12 -40.36 1.11 -34.76
N LEU A 13 -41.22 2.06 -34.35
CA LEU A 13 -41.06 3.49 -34.67
C LEU A 13 -40.93 4.37 -33.42
N LEU A 14 -40.28 3.89 -32.36
CA LEU A 14 -39.62 4.78 -31.40
C LEU A 14 -38.20 5.08 -31.90
N SER A 15 -38.16 5.82 -33.00
CA SER A 15 -36.96 6.41 -33.56
C SER A 15 -36.36 7.40 -32.56
N CYS A 16 -35.09 7.18 -32.24
CA CYS A 16 -34.08 8.18 -31.91
C CYS A 16 -34.58 9.58 -31.55
N ASN A 17 -34.94 9.81 -30.29
CA ASN A 17 -34.76 11.13 -29.69
C ASN A 17 -33.29 11.24 -29.27
N GLN A 18 -32.40 11.44 -30.26
CA GLN A 18 -31.07 11.98 -29.99
C GLN A 18 -31.26 13.40 -29.47
N LYS A 19 -31.30 13.53 -28.14
CA LYS A 19 -30.97 14.80 -27.51
C LYS A 19 -29.59 15.19 -28.04
N ASN A 20 -29.54 16.31 -28.76
CA ASN A 20 -28.30 17.00 -29.05
C ASN A 20 -27.66 17.38 -27.71
N GLU A 21 -26.91 16.47 -27.11
CA GLU A 21 -25.88 16.83 -26.16
C GLU A 21 -24.91 17.71 -26.93
N LYS A 22 -24.86 18.99 -26.55
CA LYS A 22 -23.76 19.87 -26.93
C LYS A 22 -22.49 19.10 -26.63
N ILE A 23 -21.76 18.74 -27.68
CA ILE A 23 -20.36 18.34 -27.59
C ILE A 23 -19.66 19.49 -26.86
N LEU A 24 -19.47 19.31 -25.56
CA LEU A 24 -18.55 20.11 -24.78
C LEU A 24 -17.20 19.89 -25.45
N LYS A 25 -16.77 20.89 -26.23
CA LYS A 25 -15.37 21.03 -26.61
C LYS A 25 -14.55 20.77 -25.35
N PRO A 26 -13.50 19.93 -25.40
CA PRO A 26 -12.59 19.82 -24.27
C PRO A 26 -12.12 21.24 -23.99
N SER A 27 -12.55 21.81 -22.86
CA SER A 27 -11.92 23.02 -22.37
C SER A 27 -10.47 22.64 -22.16
N THR A 28 -9.59 23.16 -23.01
CA THR A 28 -8.17 23.30 -22.76
C THR A 28 -7.98 24.29 -21.62
N GLU A 29 -8.58 23.99 -20.47
CA GLU A 29 -8.05 24.42 -19.20
C GLU A 29 -6.97 23.41 -18.86
N ASN A 30 -5.72 23.87 -18.98
CA ASN A 30 -4.58 23.31 -18.26
C ASN A 30 -4.96 23.24 -16.77
N LYS A 31 -5.69 22.19 -16.38
CA LYS A 31 -5.84 21.82 -14.99
C LYS A 31 -4.45 21.44 -14.53
N LYS A 32 -3.79 22.37 -13.84
CA LYS A 32 -2.61 22.09 -13.03
C LYS A 32 -2.93 20.81 -12.26
N SER A 33 -2.30 19.71 -12.69
CA SER A 33 -2.18 18.50 -11.89
C SER A 33 -1.76 18.97 -10.50
N ASP A 34 -2.42 18.47 -9.46
CA ASP A 34 -1.87 18.59 -8.11
C ASP A 34 -0.46 18.00 -8.19
N SER A 35 0.57 18.86 -8.20
CA SER A 35 1.94 18.40 -8.33
C SER A 35 2.33 17.75 -7.01
N LEU A 36 3.12 16.69 -7.08
CA LEU A 36 3.62 15.98 -5.89
C LEU A 36 4.36 16.92 -4.92
N ASP A 37 4.86 18.05 -5.41
CA ASP A 37 5.51 19.09 -4.62
C ASP A 37 4.59 19.71 -3.54
N LYS A 38 3.27 19.51 -3.64
CA LYS A 38 2.29 19.96 -2.63
C LYS A 38 1.96 18.88 -1.58
N ILE A 39 2.55 17.70 -1.69
CA ILE A 39 2.25 16.54 -0.84
C ILE A 39 3.44 16.31 0.08
N ASP A 40 3.25 16.44 1.39
CA ASP A 40 4.23 16.00 2.38
C ASP A 40 4.22 14.47 2.44
N ILE A 41 4.87 13.84 1.46
CA ILE A 41 4.79 12.40 1.22
C ILE A 41 5.25 11.60 2.44
N ASP A 42 6.29 12.06 3.13
CA ASP A 42 6.86 11.36 4.28
C ASP A 42 5.90 11.26 5.46
N LYS A 43 4.93 12.18 5.57
CA LYS A 43 3.87 12.15 6.59
C LYS A 43 2.55 11.60 6.09
N THR A 44 2.43 11.41 4.79
CA THR A 44 1.16 11.12 4.12
C THR A 44 1.11 9.70 3.59
N LEU A 45 2.25 9.09 3.20
CA LEU A 45 2.30 7.78 2.58
C LEU A 45 2.81 6.69 3.53
N PHE A 46 2.11 5.56 3.51
CA PHE A 46 2.53 4.35 4.20
C PHE A 46 2.37 3.16 3.27
N CYS A 47 3.20 2.14 3.46
CA CYS A 47 3.12 0.92 2.68
C CYS A 47 1.96 0.05 3.16
N VAL A 48 1.42 -0.77 2.25
CA VAL A 48 0.42 -1.79 2.56
C VAL A 48 0.96 -3.15 2.18
N TYR A 49 0.83 -4.11 3.09
CA TYR A 49 1.34 -5.47 2.95
C TYR A 49 0.28 -6.49 3.35
N ASN A 50 0.31 -7.66 2.72
CA ASN A 50 -0.31 -8.86 3.29
C ASN A 50 0.65 -9.35 4.39
N LEU A 51 0.29 -9.18 5.66
CA LEU A 51 1.11 -9.65 6.79
C LEU A 51 0.91 -11.14 7.06
N SER A 52 -0.26 -11.68 6.70
CA SER A 52 -0.60 -13.09 6.80
C SER A 52 -1.65 -13.46 5.73
N LYS A 53 -2.12 -14.72 5.74
CA LYS A 53 -3.26 -15.19 4.92
C LYS A 53 -4.56 -14.45 5.22
N THR A 54 -4.68 -13.92 6.44
CA THR A 54 -5.90 -13.30 6.99
C THR A 54 -5.77 -11.81 7.23
N THR A 55 -4.55 -11.28 7.29
CA THR A 55 -4.29 -9.88 7.63
C THR A 55 -3.57 -9.16 6.50
N THR A 56 -4.24 -8.15 5.96
CA THR A 56 -3.62 -7.08 5.17
C THR A 56 -3.61 -5.83 6.02
N ALA A 57 -2.53 -5.07 6.02
CA ALA A 57 -2.41 -3.90 6.87
C ALA A 57 -1.60 -2.78 6.21
N ILE A 58 -1.93 -1.54 6.57
CA ILE A 58 -1.02 -0.41 6.42
C ILE A 58 0.08 -0.59 7.48
N VAL A 59 1.34 -0.44 7.09
CA VAL A 59 2.51 -0.73 7.93
C VAL A 59 3.35 0.53 8.11
N VAL A 60 3.78 0.72 9.37
CA VAL A 60 4.77 1.70 9.79
C VAL A 60 5.95 0.93 10.37
N ASN A 61 7.10 1.01 9.71
CA ASN A 61 8.33 0.45 10.23
C ASN A 61 8.85 1.34 11.37
N LEU A 62 9.28 0.72 12.46
CA LEU A 62 9.89 1.41 13.58
C LEU A 62 11.42 1.43 13.42
N ASN A 63 12.05 2.43 14.02
CA ASN A 63 13.50 2.62 14.11
C ASN A 63 14.24 2.76 12.77
N GLU A 64 13.55 3.11 11.68
CA GLU A 64 14.18 3.33 10.36
C GLU A 64 14.94 4.66 10.24
N THR A 65 14.74 5.60 11.18
CA THR A 65 15.37 6.92 11.13
C THR A 65 16.25 7.16 12.36
N PRO A 66 17.42 7.83 12.22
CA PRO A 66 18.34 8.06 13.34
C PRO A 66 17.73 8.79 14.54
N ASN A 67 16.72 9.63 14.31
CA ASN A 67 16.08 10.45 15.36
C ASN A 67 14.78 9.85 15.89
N GLY A 68 14.30 8.74 15.31
CA GLY A 68 13.00 8.15 15.60
C GLY A 68 11.81 9.05 15.20
N THR A 69 10.73 8.40 14.82
CA THR A 69 9.41 9.00 14.56
C THR A 69 8.61 9.14 15.85
N GLU A 70 7.45 9.80 15.78
CA GLU A 70 6.50 9.83 16.90
C GLU A 70 5.96 8.43 17.24
N PHE A 71 5.83 7.56 16.22
CA PHE A 71 5.49 6.15 16.40
C PHE A 71 6.53 5.43 17.27
N ASP A 72 7.82 5.66 17.03
CA ASP A 72 8.92 5.08 17.81
C ASP A 72 8.86 5.48 19.28
N LYS A 73 8.62 6.77 19.54
CA LYS A 73 8.52 7.29 20.91
C LYS A 73 7.37 6.64 21.68
N ILE A 74 6.19 6.58 21.06
CA ILE A 74 5.01 5.96 21.68
C ILE A 74 5.28 4.46 21.90
N PHE A 75 5.79 3.76 20.90
CA PHE A 75 6.09 2.34 21.02
C PHE A 75 7.08 2.07 22.15
N ASN A 76 8.20 2.78 22.21
CA ASN A 76 9.23 2.57 23.24
C ASN A 76 8.69 2.85 24.66
N GLN A 77 7.87 3.89 24.83
CA GLN A 77 7.24 4.18 26.12
C GLN A 77 6.27 3.08 26.56
N VAL A 78 5.44 2.59 25.63
CA VAL A 78 4.47 1.54 25.94
C VAL A 78 5.17 0.19 26.13
N SER A 79 6.15 -0.16 25.29
CA SER A 79 6.91 -1.41 25.42
C SER A 79 7.63 -1.51 26.76
N ALA A 80 8.30 -0.43 27.19
CA ALA A 80 8.95 -0.40 28.50
C ALA A 80 7.95 -0.54 29.67
N LYS A 81 6.77 0.07 29.56
CA LYS A 81 5.75 0.03 30.62
C LYS A 81 5.02 -1.30 30.70
N ASP A 82 4.55 -1.81 29.56
CA ASP A 82 3.72 -3.02 29.47
C ASP A 82 4.58 -4.29 29.23
N SER A 83 5.91 -4.11 29.15
CA SER A 83 6.90 -5.17 28.92
C SER A 83 6.66 -5.96 27.63
N LEU A 84 6.28 -5.27 26.54
CA LEU A 84 5.88 -5.92 25.28
C LEU A 84 7.01 -6.73 24.64
N ASP A 85 8.26 -6.28 24.76
CA ASP A 85 9.42 -6.99 24.19
C ASP A 85 9.61 -8.40 24.79
N ASN A 86 9.07 -8.68 25.99
CA ASN A 86 9.13 -10.01 26.60
C ASN A 86 8.35 -11.09 25.81
N ILE A 87 7.48 -10.68 24.87
CA ILE A 87 6.81 -11.61 23.95
C ILE A 87 7.83 -12.32 23.05
N LEU A 88 8.92 -11.64 22.66
CA LEU A 88 9.99 -12.23 21.86
C LEU A 88 10.70 -13.35 22.62
N TYR A 89 10.91 -13.16 23.93
CA TYR A 89 11.57 -14.13 24.79
C TYR A 89 10.64 -15.22 25.33
N GLN A 90 9.40 -15.31 24.83
CA GLN A 90 8.34 -16.24 25.27
C GLN A 90 8.00 -16.15 26.78
N ASP A 91 8.47 -15.11 27.48
CA ASP A 91 8.16 -14.85 28.89
C ASP A 91 6.89 -14.00 29.01
N THR A 92 5.79 -14.58 28.53
CA THR A 92 4.48 -13.92 28.49
C THR A 92 3.92 -13.60 29.88
N THR A 93 4.48 -14.21 30.94
CA THR A 93 4.07 -13.96 32.34
C THR A 93 4.37 -12.52 32.80
N LYS A 94 5.31 -11.85 32.14
CA LYS A 94 5.72 -10.47 32.44
C LYS A 94 5.01 -9.43 31.59
N VAL A 95 4.30 -9.85 30.54
CA VAL A 95 3.67 -8.95 29.57
C VAL A 95 2.27 -8.58 30.05
N GLN A 96 1.95 -7.30 30.03
CA GLN A 96 0.64 -6.81 30.46
C GLN A 96 -0.19 -6.28 29.29
N ASN A 97 -1.52 -6.37 29.41
CA ASN A 97 -2.49 -5.70 28.53
C ASN A 97 -2.38 -6.06 27.03
N PHE A 98 -1.94 -7.28 26.70
CA PHE A 98 -1.79 -7.74 25.32
C PHE A 98 -2.71 -8.92 24.99
N GLU A 99 -3.04 -9.05 23.70
CA GLU A 99 -3.71 -10.21 23.11
C GLU A 99 -3.11 -10.50 21.73
N TYR A 100 -3.09 -11.76 21.30
CA TYR A 100 -2.72 -12.10 19.93
C TYR A 100 -3.85 -11.71 18.97
N TYR A 101 -3.49 -10.97 17.93
CA TYR A 101 -4.40 -10.59 16.84
C TYR A 101 -4.31 -11.58 15.68
N ASP A 102 -3.08 -11.91 15.26
CA ASP A 102 -2.82 -12.86 14.17
C ASP A 102 -1.45 -13.51 14.37
N THR A 103 -1.39 -14.83 14.30
CA THR A 103 -0.15 -15.61 14.48
C THR A 103 0.22 -16.44 13.25
N LEU A 104 -0.45 -16.23 12.12
CA LEU A 104 -0.30 -17.03 10.90
C LEU A 104 0.72 -16.45 9.91
N GLY A 105 1.21 -15.23 10.15
CA GLY A 105 2.21 -14.55 9.33
C GLY A 105 3.62 -14.66 9.90
N SER A 106 4.61 -14.05 9.21
CA SER A 106 5.99 -13.98 9.73
C SER A 106 6.08 -13.15 11.01
N PHE A 107 5.24 -12.13 11.15
CA PHE A 107 5.06 -11.44 12.43
C PHE A 107 3.92 -12.08 13.21
N LYS A 108 4.16 -12.36 14.49
CA LYS A 108 3.07 -12.53 15.46
C LYS A 108 2.54 -11.15 15.80
N LEU A 109 1.37 -10.82 15.26
CA LEU A 109 0.71 -9.55 15.48
C LEU A 109 -0.01 -9.58 16.82
N ILE A 110 0.28 -8.60 17.65
CA ILE A 110 -0.31 -8.43 18.98
C ILE A 110 -1.07 -7.12 19.06
N LYS A 111 -2.09 -7.09 19.91
CA LYS A 111 -2.85 -5.91 20.22
C LYS A 111 -2.60 -5.53 21.68
N SER A 112 -2.09 -4.33 21.90
CA SER A 112 -2.00 -3.70 23.23
C SER A 112 -3.02 -2.58 23.31
N LYS A 113 -3.88 -2.61 24.34
CA LYS A 113 -4.89 -1.55 24.55
C LYS A 113 -4.24 -0.19 24.80
N THR A 114 -3.11 -0.17 25.52
CA THR A 114 -2.35 1.05 25.76
C THR A 114 -1.78 1.59 24.46
N LEU A 115 -1.10 0.73 23.68
CA LEU A 115 -0.49 1.14 22.42
C LEU A 115 -1.54 1.65 21.44
N GLU A 116 -2.64 0.92 21.26
CA GLU A 116 -3.71 1.31 20.36
C GLU A 116 -4.28 2.69 20.73
N ARG A 117 -4.53 2.94 22.02
CA ARG A 117 -5.05 4.23 22.47
C ARG A 117 -4.10 5.38 22.17
N GLU A 118 -2.80 5.20 22.40
CA GLU A 118 -1.81 6.26 22.18
C GLU A 118 -1.59 6.51 20.69
N ILE A 119 -1.46 5.46 19.88
CA ILE A 119 -1.30 5.60 18.42
C ILE A 119 -2.54 6.23 17.77
N LYS A 120 -3.75 5.87 18.21
CA LYS A 120 -5.00 6.49 17.71
C LYS A 120 -5.10 8.00 17.93
N LYS A 121 -4.25 8.60 18.77
CA LYS A 121 -4.20 10.07 18.95
C LYS A 121 -3.48 10.79 17.81
N ILE A 122 -2.57 10.10 17.11
CA ILE A 122 -1.69 10.71 16.11
C ILE A 122 -2.00 10.26 14.66
N VAL A 123 -2.83 9.22 14.50
CA VAL A 123 -3.22 8.71 13.18
C VAL A 123 -4.60 9.19 12.77
N ASP A 124 -4.80 9.32 11.45
CA ASP A 124 -6.12 9.60 10.90
C ASP A 124 -7.04 8.39 11.07
N LYS A 125 -8.35 8.67 11.23
CA LYS A 125 -9.38 7.64 11.31
C LYS A 125 -9.50 6.80 10.03
N SER A 126 -9.04 7.34 8.90
CA SER A 126 -9.22 6.71 7.59
C SER A 126 -8.13 7.11 6.63
N TYR A 127 -7.79 6.20 5.72
CA TYR A 127 -6.79 6.39 4.67
C TYR A 127 -7.36 5.99 3.31
N TYR A 128 -6.81 6.55 2.24
CA TYR A 128 -7.04 6.06 0.89
C TYR A 128 -6.00 4.97 0.59
N VAL A 129 -6.43 3.71 0.45
CA VAL A 129 -5.54 2.60 0.08
C VAL A 129 -5.59 2.40 -1.42
N TYR A 130 -4.43 2.47 -2.06
CA TYR A 130 -4.25 2.28 -3.50
C TYR A 130 -3.74 0.87 -3.75
N GLY A 131 -4.48 0.14 -4.59
CA GLY A 131 -4.06 -1.14 -5.14
C GLY A 131 -3.69 -1.06 -6.61
N THR A 132 -3.33 -2.21 -7.19
CA THR A 132 -2.85 -2.32 -8.57
C THR A 132 -3.84 -1.86 -9.65
N LYS A 133 -5.14 -1.75 -9.34
CA LYS A 133 -6.19 -1.40 -10.32
C LYS A 133 -7.08 -0.22 -9.91
N GLY A 134 -7.01 0.21 -8.65
CA GLY A 134 -7.92 1.20 -8.11
C GLY A 134 -7.63 1.48 -6.65
N PHE A 135 -8.51 2.24 -5.98
CA PHE A 135 -8.35 2.60 -4.58
C PHE A 135 -9.69 2.55 -3.85
N SER A 136 -9.61 2.41 -2.52
CA SER A 136 -10.74 2.57 -1.62
C SER A 136 -10.32 3.35 -0.39
N LYS A 137 -11.26 4.11 0.17
CA LYS A 137 -11.09 4.67 1.51
C LYS A 137 -11.36 3.56 2.54
N VAL A 138 -10.42 3.36 3.46
CA VAL A 138 -10.51 2.38 4.54
C VAL A 138 -10.49 3.10 5.89
N THR A 139 -11.20 2.56 6.87
CA THR A 139 -11.23 3.06 8.25
C THR A 139 -10.27 2.24 9.09
N ILE A 140 -9.54 2.90 10.00
CA ILE A 140 -8.62 2.24 10.92
C ILE A 140 -9.37 1.89 12.20
N ASN A 141 -9.71 0.61 12.33
CA ASN A 141 -10.45 0.10 13.48
C ASN A 141 -9.52 -0.37 14.60
N ASN A 142 -8.42 -1.02 14.24
CA ASN A 142 -7.47 -1.64 15.16
C ASN A 142 -6.06 -1.09 14.93
N VAL A 143 -5.26 -1.10 16.00
CA VAL A 143 -3.81 -0.91 15.93
C VAL A 143 -3.17 -2.14 16.54
N VAL A 144 -2.29 -2.77 15.78
CA VAL A 144 -1.52 -3.93 16.22
C VAL A 144 -0.03 -3.65 16.04
N CYS A 145 0.82 -4.39 16.72
CA CYS A 145 2.25 -4.38 16.44
C CYS A 145 2.76 -5.78 16.13
N GLY A 146 3.76 -5.85 15.26
CA GLY A 146 4.57 -7.03 15.05
C GLY A 146 5.93 -6.80 15.69
N LEU A 147 6.39 -7.77 16.47
CA LEU A 147 7.71 -7.75 17.07
C LEU A 147 8.57 -8.80 16.37
N ASP A 148 9.82 -8.44 16.11
CA ASP A 148 10.83 -9.33 15.55
C ASP A 148 12.11 -9.26 16.39
N GLU A 149 12.87 -10.35 16.43
CA GLU A 149 14.10 -10.50 17.22
C GLU A 149 15.17 -9.46 16.83
N CYS A 150 15.07 -8.92 15.62
CA CYS A 150 15.93 -7.86 15.07
C CYS A 150 15.50 -6.43 15.40
N ARG A 151 14.44 -6.23 16.22
CA ARG A 151 13.85 -4.91 16.50
C ARG A 151 13.33 -4.15 15.28
N THR A 152 13.18 -4.82 14.14
CA THR A 152 12.32 -4.44 12.99
C THR A 152 10.85 -4.58 13.41
N ASN A 153 10.51 -3.88 14.48
CA ASN A 153 9.17 -3.83 15.01
C ASN A 153 8.32 -3.00 14.04
N ILE A 154 7.08 -3.43 13.84
CA ILE A 154 6.13 -2.71 13.01
C ILE A 154 4.92 -2.29 13.84
N ILE A 155 4.37 -1.14 13.52
CA ILE A 155 2.98 -0.82 13.84
C ILE A 155 2.16 -1.08 12.57
N ALA A 156 1.08 -1.82 12.73
CA ALA A 156 0.21 -2.20 11.64
C ALA A 156 -1.23 -1.77 11.92
N PHE A 157 -1.90 -1.31 10.87
CA PHE A 157 -3.31 -0.97 10.86
C PHE A 157 -4.04 -1.95 9.94
N PRO A 158 -4.62 -3.04 10.48
CA PRO A 158 -5.37 -4.00 9.69
C PRO A 158 -6.46 -3.32 8.89
N ILE A 159 -6.54 -3.62 7.60
CA ILE A 159 -7.57 -3.08 6.71
C ILE A 159 -8.68 -4.11 6.52
N GLU A 160 -9.91 -3.67 6.73
CA GLU A 160 -11.11 -4.47 6.52
C GLU A 160 -11.81 -4.02 5.24
N ASN A 161 -12.52 -4.95 4.59
CA ASN A 161 -13.41 -4.66 3.45
C ASN A 161 -12.73 -3.99 2.23
N PHE A 162 -11.42 -4.20 2.02
CA PHE A 162 -10.78 -3.79 0.78
C PHE A 162 -11.14 -4.75 -0.36
N ASP A 163 -11.96 -4.29 -1.32
CA ASP A 163 -12.38 -5.07 -2.48
C ASP A 163 -11.20 -5.30 -3.45
N THR A 164 -10.54 -6.44 -3.30
CA THR A 164 -9.41 -6.83 -4.15
C THR A 164 -9.80 -7.24 -5.56
N ALA A 165 -11.07 -7.63 -5.78
CA ALA A 165 -11.56 -7.93 -7.12
C ALA A 165 -11.66 -6.64 -7.96
N LYS A 166 -12.18 -5.57 -7.35
CA LYS A 166 -12.27 -4.24 -7.95
C LYS A 166 -10.93 -3.51 -8.01
N ASN A 167 -10.22 -3.42 -6.89
CA ASN A 167 -9.06 -2.53 -6.74
C ASN A 167 -7.70 -3.21 -6.95
N GLY A 168 -7.69 -4.54 -7.12
CA GLY A 168 -6.46 -5.31 -7.25
C GLY A 168 -5.77 -5.54 -5.90
N LYS A 169 -4.44 -5.71 -5.93
CA LYS A 169 -3.63 -5.93 -4.72
C LYS A 169 -3.28 -4.59 -4.09
N PRO A 170 -3.52 -4.37 -2.78
CA PRO A 170 -3.17 -3.11 -2.13
C PRO A 170 -1.65 -2.94 -2.02
N ILE A 171 -1.15 -1.72 -2.18
CA ILE A 171 0.30 -1.42 -2.30
C ILE A 171 0.74 -0.36 -1.29
N PHE A 172 0.04 0.77 -1.26
CA PHE A 172 0.33 1.88 -0.37
C PHE A 172 -0.96 2.59 0.01
N CYS A 173 -0.90 3.45 1.02
CA CYS A 173 -2.00 4.33 1.39
C CYS A 173 -1.56 5.78 1.47
N SER A 174 -2.55 6.68 1.42
CA SER A 174 -2.35 8.11 1.60
C SER A 174 -3.40 8.69 2.53
N LYS A 175 -3.03 9.65 3.38
CA LYS A 175 -3.99 10.45 4.18
C LYS A 175 -4.94 11.24 3.29
N GLN A 176 -4.45 11.71 2.14
CA GLN A 176 -5.23 12.50 1.18
C GLN A 176 -5.53 11.73 -0.10
N LEU A 177 -6.60 12.12 -0.78
CA LEU A 177 -6.93 11.56 -2.08
C LEU A 177 -5.93 12.06 -3.12
N LEU A 178 -5.19 11.14 -3.72
CA LEU A 178 -4.26 11.33 -4.81
C LEU A 178 -4.98 11.05 -6.12
N LYS A 179 -4.96 12.00 -7.04
CA LYS A 179 -5.47 11.82 -8.39
C LYS A 179 -4.40 11.13 -9.24
N ILE A 180 -4.26 9.82 -9.05
CA ILE A 180 -3.31 8.99 -9.80
C ILE A 180 -3.97 8.37 -11.02
N ASN A 181 -3.20 8.18 -12.09
CA ASN A 181 -3.68 7.55 -13.31
C ASN A 181 -3.28 6.07 -13.33
N TYR A 182 -4.27 5.18 -13.42
CA TYR A 182 -4.06 3.78 -13.71
C TYR A 182 -4.07 3.59 -15.23
N GLN A 183 -2.92 3.23 -15.81
CA GLN A 183 -2.84 2.94 -17.25
C GLN A 183 -2.69 1.43 -17.45
N ASN A 184 -3.13 0.98 -18.62
CA ASN A 184 -3.05 -0.44 -18.99
C ASN A 184 -1.61 -0.89 -19.29
N ASN A 185 -0.68 0.04 -19.56
CA ASN A 185 0.70 -0.32 -19.92
C ASN A 185 1.71 0.78 -19.59
N TYR A 186 2.71 0.45 -18.76
CA TYR A 186 3.86 1.30 -18.42
C TYR A 186 5.20 0.73 -18.91
N PHE A 187 5.21 -0.20 -19.88
CA PHE A 187 6.37 -1.00 -20.28
C PHE A 187 7.67 -0.22 -20.49
N ASP A 188 7.62 0.92 -21.19
CA ASP A 188 8.82 1.74 -21.45
C ASP A 188 9.38 2.36 -20.17
N ILE A 189 8.51 2.77 -19.26
CA ILE A 189 8.91 3.30 -17.95
C ILE A 189 9.45 2.19 -17.08
N GLU A 190 8.79 1.02 -17.05
CA GLU A 190 9.26 -0.14 -16.31
C GLU A 190 10.65 -0.59 -16.78
N LYS A 191 10.91 -0.60 -18.09
CA LYS A 191 12.24 -0.92 -18.63
C LYS A 191 13.31 0.04 -18.11
N LYS A 192 13.02 1.34 -18.10
CA LYS A 192 13.94 2.38 -17.60
C LYS A 192 14.19 2.24 -16.10
N VAL A 193 13.12 2.05 -15.32
CA VAL A 193 13.19 1.87 -13.86
C VAL A 193 13.97 0.61 -13.50
N ARG A 194 13.71 -0.53 -14.16
CA ARG A 194 14.45 -1.78 -13.91
C ARG A 194 15.93 -1.65 -14.22
N ALA A 195 16.29 -1.01 -15.34
CA ALA A 195 17.69 -0.76 -15.68
C ALA A 195 18.38 0.16 -14.65
N PHE A 196 17.65 1.11 -14.08
CA PHE A 196 18.13 1.95 -12.99
C PHE A 196 18.32 1.15 -11.70
N ASP A 197 17.32 0.36 -11.28
CA ASP A 197 17.42 -0.49 -10.08
C ASP A 197 18.57 -1.50 -10.19
N GLU A 198 18.75 -2.15 -11.34
CA GLU A 198 19.86 -3.08 -11.59
C GLU A 198 21.23 -2.42 -11.46
N LYS A 199 21.35 -1.14 -11.83
CA LYS A 199 22.58 -0.37 -11.68
C LYS A 199 22.84 -0.04 -10.21
N GLU A 200 21.82 0.39 -9.49
CA GLU A 200 21.92 0.76 -8.06
C GLU A 200 22.20 -0.46 -7.19
N SER A 201 21.63 -1.62 -7.52
CA SER A 201 21.77 -2.85 -6.74
C SER A 201 23.00 -3.68 -7.10
N LYS A 202 23.92 -3.18 -7.94
CA LYS A 202 25.04 -3.98 -8.48
C LYS A 202 25.96 -4.55 -7.40
N ASN A 203 26.06 -3.86 -6.27
CA ASN A 203 26.94 -4.22 -5.15
C ASN A 203 26.18 -4.73 -3.92
N TYR A 204 24.88 -5.02 -4.06
CA TYR A 204 24.12 -5.56 -2.95
C TYR A 204 24.52 -7.02 -2.73
N ASP A 205 24.58 -7.42 -1.48
CA ASP A 205 24.90 -8.77 -1.00
C ASP A 205 23.80 -9.79 -1.31
N TYR A 206 22.61 -9.32 -1.68
CA TYR A 206 21.51 -10.14 -2.19
C TYR A 206 20.83 -9.50 -3.41
N LYS A 207 20.12 -10.33 -4.18
CA LYS A 207 19.26 -9.88 -5.28
C LYS A 207 17.92 -10.63 -5.23
N ASP A 208 16.84 -9.88 -5.31
CA ASP A 208 15.48 -10.41 -5.45
C ASP A 208 15.16 -10.64 -6.94
N ASP A 209 14.46 -11.72 -7.27
CA ASP A 209 14.04 -12.04 -8.64
C ASP A 209 12.77 -11.27 -9.06
N ILE A 210 12.12 -10.59 -8.11
CA ILE A 210 10.92 -9.81 -8.36
C ILE A 210 11.27 -8.48 -9.05
N LYS A 211 10.88 -8.40 -10.32
CA LYS A 211 11.05 -7.18 -11.12
C LYS A 211 10.07 -6.10 -10.68
N THR A 212 10.57 -4.87 -10.55
CA THR A 212 9.77 -3.67 -10.34
C THR A 212 8.67 -3.53 -11.40
N LYS A 213 7.44 -3.26 -10.96
CA LYS A 213 6.27 -2.97 -11.80
C LYS A 213 5.73 -1.58 -11.50
N VAL A 214 5.31 -0.87 -12.54
CA VAL A 214 4.68 0.45 -12.41
C VAL A 214 3.19 0.28 -12.64
N PHE A 215 2.37 0.78 -11.71
CA PHE A 215 0.91 0.60 -11.78
C PHE A 215 0.13 1.91 -11.90
N ALA A 216 0.74 3.03 -11.53
CA ALA A 216 0.10 4.33 -11.64
C ALA A 216 1.11 5.46 -11.76
N ASN A 217 0.65 6.64 -12.19
CA ASN A 217 1.49 7.85 -12.21
C ASN A 217 0.71 9.13 -11.89
N VAL A 218 1.44 10.17 -11.47
CA VAL A 218 1.00 11.57 -11.38
C VAL A 218 2.08 12.43 -12.03
N GLY A 219 1.81 12.95 -13.22
CA GLY A 219 2.84 13.63 -14.02
C GLY A 219 4.06 12.72 -14.25
N ASP A 220 5.25 13.21 -13.94
CA ASP A 220 6.52 12.48 -14.11
C ASP A 220 6.83 11.50 -12.96
N ALA A 221 5.93 11.34 -12.00
CA ALA A 221 6.13 10.44 -10.88
C ALA A 221 5.36 9.15 -11.04
N TYR A 222 6.07 8.04 -10.96
CA TYR A 222 5.58 6.71 -11.26
C TYR A 222 5.60 5.87 -9.99
N PHE A 223 4.42 5.41 -9.60
CA PHE A 223 4.20 4.56 -8.43
C PHE A 223 4.47 3.12 -8.83
N ALA A 224 5.36 2.49 -8.08
CA ALA A 224 5.89 1.19 -8.39
C ALA A 224 5.98 0.29 -7.17
N TYR A 225 6.03 -1.01 -7.42
CA TYR A 225 6.23 -2.03 -6.41
C TYR A 225 7.08 -3.17 -6.97
N ASN A 226 7.84 -3.82 -6.08
CA ASN A 226 8.48 -5.11 -6.29
C ASN A 226 7.95 -6.04 -5.20
N ASP A 227 6.88 -6.76 -5.51
CA ASP A 227 6.18 -7.66 -4.59
C ASP A 227 5.42 -8.70 -5.43
N ASP A 228 5.53 -9.98 -5.07
CA ASP A 228 4.73 -11.06 -5.66
C ASP A 228 3.40 -11.28 -4.90
N PHE A 229 3.23 -10.59 -3.78
CA PHE A 229 2.11 -10.66 -2.85
C PHE A 229 1.92 -12.04 -2.21
N MET A 230 2.95 -12.88 -2.26
CA MET A 230 2.92 -14.24 -1.76
C MET A 230 3.40 -14.31 -0.32
N TRP A 231 4.35 -13.47 0.11
CA TRP A 231 5.01 -13.63 1.41
C TRP A 231 4.04 -13.87 2.59
N GLY A 232 3.02 -13.03 2.79
CA GLY A 232 2.09 -13.23 3.92
C GLY A 232 1.13 -14.41 3.71
N ARG A 233 0.96 -14.85 2.46
CA ARG A 233 -0.02 -15.89 2.10
C ARG A 233 0.60 -17.27 1.97
N ASP A 234 1.84 -17.36 1.51
CA ASP A 234 2.56 -18.58 1.22
C ASP A 234 4.06 -18.27 1.17
N PRO A 235 4.69 -18.06 2.33
CA PRO A 235 6.09 -17.63 2.41
C PRO A 235 7.05 -18.58 1.69
N GLU A 236 6.78 -19.89 1.75
CA GLU A 236 7.62 -20.94 1.14
C GLU A 236 7.70 -20.83 -0.39
N ASN A 237 6.66 -20.26 -1.02
CA ASN A 237 6.59 -20.05 -2.47
C ASN A 237 6.85 -18.60 -2.88
N SER A 238 7.09 -17.70 -1.92
CA SER A 238 7.48 -16.33 -2.21
C SER A 238 8.87 -16.29 -2.83
N LYS A 239 8.99 -15.61 -3.96
CA LYS A 239 10.29 -15.26 -4.54
C LYS A 239 10.76 -13.89 -4.05
N CYS A 240 9.84 -13.11 -3.49
CA CYS A 240 10.13 -11.84 -2.88
C CYS A 240 10.67 -12.01 -1.45
N LYS A 241 11.82 -11.41 -1.17
CA LYS A 241 12.39 -11.33 0.18
C LYS A 241 12.27 -9.93 0.78
N PHE A 242 12.31 -8.90 -0.07
CA PHE A 242 12.23 -7.50 0.36
C PHE A 242 11.15 -6.76 -0.42
N PRO A 243 9.87 -6.95 -0.06
CA PRO A 243 8.78 -6.33 -0.78
C PRO A 243 8.86 -4.81 -0.64
N GLY A 244 9.09 -4.13 -1.77
CA GLY A 244 9.37 -2.70 -1.82
C GLY A 244 8.27 -1.91 -2.54
N ARG A 245 8.16 -0.64 -2.17
CA ARG A 245 7.28 0.35 -2.78
C ARG A 245 8.11 1.59 -3.04
N THR A 246 8.02 2.09 -4.26
CA THR A 246 8.86 3.21 -4.69
C THR A 246 8.05 4.16 -5.55
N ILE A 247 8.28 5.45 -5.38
CA ILE A 247 7.85 6.49 -6.32
C ILE A 247 9.09 6.96 -7.07
N TYR A 248 9.14 6.73 -8.38
CA TYR A 248 10.24 7.19 -9.23
C TYR A 248 9.86 8.49 -9.94
N ILE A 249 10.76 9.47 -9.96
CA ILE A 249 10.67 10.62 -10.87
C ILE A 249 11.40 10.25 -12.16
N VAL A 250 10.66 10.18 -13.26
CA VAL A 250 11.19 9.84 -14.58
C VAL A 250 10.89 11.00 -15.53
N LYS A 251 11.87 11.90 -15.68
CA LYS A 251 11.81 13.03 -16.60
C LYS A 251 12.60 12.74 -17.87
N LYS A 252 12.17 13.34 -18.98
CA LYS A 252 12.93 13.28 -20.23
C LYS A 252 14.31 13.89 -20.02
N ASP A 253 15.35 13.21 -20.49
CA ASP A 253 16.74 13.67 -20.49
C ASP A 253 17.32 13.99 -19.09
N GLN A 254 16.74 13.45 -18.02
CA GLN A 254 17.27 13.57 -16.65
C GLN A 254 17.50 12.19 -16.02
N PRO A 255 18.46 12.07 -15.09
CA PRO A 255 18.60 10.87 -14.28
C PRO A 255 17.32 10.56 -13.53
N ILE A 256 16.96 9.26 -13.48
CA ILE A 256 15.87 8.78 -12.65
C ILE A 256 16.21 9.03 -11.18
N LYS A 257 15.21 9.47 -10.40
CA LYS A 257 15.35 9.68 -8.96
C LYS A 257 14.31 8.86 -8.22
N LYS A 258 14.68 8.27 -7.08
CA LYS A 258 13.72 7.72 -6.12
C LYS A 258 13.21 8.88 -5.27
N PHE A 259 11.94 9.22 -5.41
CA PHE A 259 11.28 10.28 -4.63
C PHE A 259 10.92 9.79 -3.23
N TRP A 260 10.41 8.57 -3.16
CA TRP A 260 10.04 7.90 -1.93
C TRP A 260 10.31 6.42 -2.11
N VAL A 261 10.88 5.79 -1.08
CA VAL A 261 11.20 4.37 -1.04
C VAL A 261 10.84 3.88 0.35
N ASN A 262 10.13 2.78 0.41
CA ASN A 262 9.96 2.06 1.64
C ASN A 262 9.81 0.56 1.31
N GLY A 263 10.39 -0.27 2.16
CA GLY A 263 10.31 -1.72 2.05
C GLY A 263 10.13 -2.32 3.42
N LEU A 264 9.72 -3.58 3.45
CA LEU A 264 9.59 -4.31 4.69
C LEU A 264 10.65 -5.41 4.66
N ASP A 265 11.52 -5.41 5.67
CA ASP A 265 12.43 -6.51 5.87
C ASP A 265 11.66 -7.73 6.38
N LEU A 266 11.76 -8.84 5.65
CA LEU A 266 11.12 -10.10 5.95
C LEU A 266 12.12 -11.25 6.01
N PHE A 267 13.43 -10.95 5.95
CA PHE A 267 14.47 -11.96 5.93
C PHE A 267 14.57 -12.72 7.26
N GLY A 268 14.16 -12.10 8.38
CA GLY A 268 14.24 -12.71 9.71
C GLY A 268 15.65 -13.19 10.07
N ILE A 269 16.69 -12.62 9.44
CA ILE A 269 18.07 -12.90 9.83
C ILE A 269 18.32 -12.12 11.11
N PRO A 270 18.65 -12.77 12.24
CA PRO A 270 19.10 -12.08 13.44
C PRO A 270 20.21 -11.11 13.07
N CYS A 271 20.10 -9.83 13.43
CA CYS A 271 21.19 -8.88 13.22
C CYS A 271 22.44 -9.42 13.93
N ASP A 272 23.56 -9.53 13.19
CA ASP A 272 24.89 -9.82 13.77
C ASP A 272 25.31 -8.76 14.81
#